data_AF-A0A498MEY1-F1
#
_entry.id   AF-A0A498MEY1-F1
#
_cell.length_a   1.000
_cell.length_b   1.000
_cell.length_c   1.000
_cell.angle_alpha   90.00
_cell.angle_beta   90.00
_cell.angle_gamma   90.00
#
_symmetry.space_group_name_H-M   'P 1'
#
loop_
_entity.id
_entity.type
_entity.pdbx_description
1 polymer ?
#
loop_
_entity_poly.entity_id
_entity_poly.type
_entity_poly.pdbx_seq_one_letter_code
_entity_poly.pdbx_strand_id
1 'polypeptide(L)'
;MSAFILNTTGIYLFDMTYIDSAYPASDSIIETEQRTNQMNNLLRIISDLQVSCNYDHLVMLPHVQKYLMSVRYIEELQKFVEDDNYTLSLKIEPGNSSPRLVSSKEDLGGPSEESVSVRYNRRPTCPDTSVVAHLPTPPPARHRKSHSLGNK
;
A
#
# COMPACT_ATOMS: atom_id res chain seq x y z
N MET A 1 -18.89 -7.74 -8.25
CA MET A 1 -18.34 -8.59 -9.35
C MET A 1 -17.17 -7.96 -10.10
N SER A 2 -16.96 -6.63 -10.08
CA SER A 2 -15.93 -5.95 -10.89
C SER A 2 -14.48 -6.10 -10.39
N ALA A 3 -14.24 -6.27 -9.08
CA ALA A 3 -12.88 -6.39 -8.54
C ALA A 3 -12.27 -7.82 -8.64
N PHE A 4 -13.06 -8.82 -9.01
CA PHE A 4 -12.61 -10.22 -9.03
C PHE A 4 -11.81 -10.57 -10.30
N ILE A 5 -12.07 -9.92 -11.44
CA ILE A 5 -11.44 -10.27 -12.72
C ILE A 5 -10.05 -9.63 -12.89
N LEU A 6 -9.76 -8.53 -12.19
CA LEU A 6 -8.46 -7.84 -12.30
C LEU A 6 -7.37 -8.43 -11.40
N ASN A 7 -7.74 -9.14 -10.33
CA ASN A 7 -6.79 -9.79 -9.42
C ASN A 7 -6.49 -11.25 -9.81
N THR A 8 -7.18 -11.78 -10.82
CA THR A 8 -7.07 -13.18 -11.27
C THR A 8 -6.03 -13.42 -12.36
N THR A 9 -5.39 -12.40 -12.93
CA THR A 9 -4.35 -12.66 -13.95
C THR A 9 -3.20 -13.52 -13.38
N GLY A 10 -2.89 -13.36 -12.09
CA GLY A 10 -1.86 -14.16 -11.41
C GLY A 10 -2.17 -15.67 -11.38
N ILE A 11 -3.44 -16.07 -11.21
CA ILE A 11 -3.80 -17.50 -11.20
C ILE A 11 -3.65 -18.14 -12.58
N TYR A 12 -4.02 -17.42 -13.63
CA TYR A 12 -3.86 -17.90 -14.99
C TYR A 12 -2.37 -17.96 -15.38
N LEU A 13 -1.57 -16.97 -14.98
CA LEU A 13 -0.13 -17.00 -15.21
C LEU A 13 0.56 -18.17 -14.48
N PHE A 14 0.09 -18.48 -13.27
CA PHE A 14 0.55 -19.64 -12.52
C PHE A 14 0.24 -20.95 -13.26
N ASP A 15 -1.02 -21.13 -13.70
CA ASP A 15 -1.42 -22.32 -14.47
C ASP A 15 -0.64 -22.46 -15.78
N MET A 16 -0.39 -21.35 -16.50
CA MET A 16 0.46 -21.34 -17.70
C MET A 16 1.88 -21.81 -17.40
N THR A 17 2.49 -21.29 -16.33
CA THR A 17 3.85 -21.66 -15.89
C THR A 17 3.89 -23.13 -15.46
N TYR A 18 2.85 -23.60 -14.76
CA TYR A 18 2.72 -24.99 -14.35
C TYR A 18 2.66 -25.93 -15.56
N ILE A 19 1.80 -25.65 -16.55
CA ILE A 19 1.70 -26.44 -17.79
C ILE A 19 3.06 -26.50 -18.50
N ASP A 20 3.76 -25.37 -18.61
CA ASP A 20 5.08 -25.31 -19.27
C ASP A 20 6.14 -26.14 -18.54
N SER A 21 6.08 -26.17 -17.19
CA SER A 21 6.97 -26.97 -16.37
C SER A 21 6.66 -28.47 -16.39
N ALA A 22 5.38 -28.84 -16.47
CA ALA A 22 4.92 -30.23 -16.42
C ALA A 22 5.02 -30.93 -17.78
N TYR A 23 4.88 -30.16 -18.88
CA TYR A 23 4.96 -30.61 -20.25
C TYR A 23 5.95 -29.73 -21.03
N PRO A 24 7.27 -29.93 -20.85
CA PRO A 24 8.26 -29.19 -21.62
C PRO A 24 8.08 -29.46 -23.12
N ALA A 25 8.47 -28.51 -23.97
CA ALA A 25 8.45 -28.67 -25.41
C ALA A 25 9.52 -29.69 -25.85
N SER A 26 9.22 -30.97 -25.69
CA SER A 26 9.99 -32.12 -26.17
C SER A 26 9.42 -32.59 -27.51
N ASP A 27 10.20 -33.29 -28.33
CA ASP A 27 9.74 -33.87 -29.61
C ASP A 27 8.71 -35.02 -29.43
N SER A 28 8.23 -35.27 -28.21
CA SER A 28 7.19 -36.26 -27.98
C SER A 28 5.83 -35.69 -28.41
N ILE A 29 5.23 -36.34 -29.41
CA ILE A 29 3.98 -35.92 -30.04
C ILE A 29 2.84 -35.86 -29.00
N ILE A 30 2.82 -36.78 -28.04
CA ILE A 30 1.76 -36.91 -27.03
C ILE A 30 1.84 -35.78 -25.98
N GLU A 31 3.03 -35.45 -25.47
CA GLU A 31 3.19 -34.36 -24.50
C GLU A 31 2.90 -33.01 -25.16
N THR A 32 3.27 -32.86 -26.44
CA THR A 32 2.97 -31.66 -27.24
C THR A 32 1.46 -31.45 -27.40
N GLU A 33 0.70 -32.51 -27.62
CA GLU A 33 -0.77 -32.45 -27.72
C GLU A 33 -1.42 -32.08 -26.37
N GLN A 34 -1.00 -32.72 -25.27
CA GLN A 34 -1.51 -32.42 -23.93
C GLN A 34 -1.24 -30.97 -23.53
N ARG A 35 -0.01 -30.49 -23.77
CA ARG A 35 0.38 -29.10 -23.52
C ARG A 35 -0.52 -28.14 -24.29
N THR A 36 -0.65 -28.37 -25.60
CA THR A 36 -1.47 -27.54 -26.50
C THR A 36 -2.93 -27.50 -26.04
N ASN A 37 -3.51 -28.65 -25.70
CA ASN A 37 -4.90 -28.73 -25.27
C ASN A 37 -5.15 -27.97 -23.95
N GLN A 38 -4.29 -28.14 -22.96
CA GLN A 38 -4.42 -27.45 -21.67
C GLN A 38 -4.22 -25.94 -21.82
N MET A 39 -3.20 -25.52 -22.58
CA MET A 39 -2.92 -24.13 -22.89
C MET A 39 -4.12 -23.46 -23.61
N ASN A 40 -4.68 -24.13 -24.62
CA ASN A 40 -5.82 -23.62 -25.38
C ASN A 40 -7.10 -23.51 -24.54
N ASN A 41 -7.34 -24.47 -23.62
CA ASN A 41 -8.46 -24.38 -22.69
C ASN A 41 -8.35 -23.15 -21.79
N LEU A 42 -7.15 -22.85 -21.29
CA LEU A 42 -6.89 -21.69 -20.46
C LEU A 42 -7.06 -20.38 -21.23
N LEU A 43 -6.53 -20.31 -22.46
CA LEU A 43 -6.71 -19.16 -23.35
C LEU A 43 -8.18 -18.92 -23.70
N ARG A 44 -8.98 -19.99 -23.88
CA ARG A 44 -10.43 -19.87 -24.11
C ARG A 44 -11.11 -19.22 -22.91
N ILE A 45 -10.83 -19.68 -21.69
CA ILE A 45 -11.41 -19.11 -20.46
C ILE A 45 -11.03 -17.62 -20.35
N ILE A 46 -9.77 -17.28 -20.58
CA ILE A 46 -9.30 -15.88 -20.54
C ILE A 46 -10.04 -15.04 -21.60
N SER A 47 -10.21 -15.57 -22.81
CA SER A 47 -10.92 -14.88 -23.89
C SER A 47 -12.39 -14.63 -23.54
N ASP A 48 -13.09 -15.63 -23.00
CA ASP A 48 -14.48 -15.48 -22.57
C ASP A 48 -14.61 -14.40 -21.48
N LEU A 49 -13.67 -14.36 -20.54
CA LEU A 49 -13.62 -13.32 -19.51
C LEU A 49 -13.36 -11.93 -20.12
N GLN A 50 -12.43 -11.82 -21.06
CA GLN A 50 -12.15 -10.55 -21.76
C GLN A 50 -13.37 -10.05 -22.55
N VAL A 51 -14.08 -10.93 -23.26
CA VAL A 51 -15.28 -10.57 -24.02
C VAL A 51 -16.41 -10.12 -23.08
N SER A 52 -16.56 -10.77 -21.92
CA SER A 52 -17.54 -10.38 -20.91
C SER A 52 -17.20 -9.09 -20.16
N CYS A 53 -15.98 -8.57 -20.33
CA CYS A 53 -15.46 -7.41 -19.61
C CYS A 53 -15.98 -6.09 -20.22
N ASN A 54 -17.26 -5.78 -19.96
CA ASN A 54 -17.90 -4.55 -20.41
C ASN A 54 -18.17 -3.59 -19.23
N TYR A 55 -17.76 -2.33 -19.40
CA TYR A 55 -17.95 -1.26 -18.42
C TYR A 55 -18.51 0.02 -19.06
N ASP A 56 -19.45 -0.10 -19.99
CA ASP A 56 -19.98 1.01 -20.78
C ASP A 56 -20.64 2.13 -19.96
N HIS A 57 -21.02 1.84 -18.71
CA HIS A 57 -21.62 2.81 -17.78
C HIS A 57 -20.58 3.68 -17.06
N LEU A 58 -19.29 3.39 -17.16
CA LEU A 58 -18.24 4.15 -16.49
C LEU A 58 -17.84 5.38 -17.30
N VAL A 59 -17.92 6.56 -16.68
CA VAL A 59 -17.47 7.82 -17.29
C VAL A 59 -15.98 7.99 -17.07
N MET A 60 -15.22 8.18 -18.15
CA MET A 60 -13.79 8.50 -18.09
C MET A 60 -13.56 9.99 -17.81
N LEU A 61 -12.78 10.28 -16.76
CA LEU A 61 -12.38 11.63 -16.39
C LEU A 61 -10.91 11.86 -16.79
N PRO A 62 -10.63 12.64 -17.86
CA PRO A 62 -9.27 12.75 -18.41
C PRO A 62 -8.22 13.27 -17.41
N HIS A 63 -8.61 14.20 -16.53
CA HIS A 63 -7.70 14.74 -15.52
C HIS A 63 -7.35 13.73 -14.42
N VAL A 64 -8.31 12.87 -14.03
CA VAL A 64 -8.08 11.77 -13.08
C VAL A 64 -7.19 10.71 -13.72
N GLN A 65 -7.47 10.33 -14.97
CA GLN A 65 -6.63 9.38 -15.70
C GLN A 65 -5.20 9.91 -15.85
N LYS A 66 -5.03 11.19 -16.19
CA LYS A 66 -3.72 11.84 -16.25
C LYS A 66 -2.99 11.80 -14.91
N TYR A 67 -3.70 12.07 -13.81
CA TYR A 67 -3.11 11.98 -12.47
C TYR A 67 -2.64 10.55 -12.14
N LEU A 68 -3.48 9.54 -12.38
CA LEU A 68 -3.12 8.14 -12.14
C LEU A 68 -1.94 7.69 -13.03
N MET A 69 -1.94 8.07 -14.30
CA MET A 69 -0.86 7.77 -15.25
C MET A 69 0.44 8.56 -14.98
N SER A 70 0.38 9.62 -14.17
CA SER A 70 1.57 10.40 -13.81
C SER A 70 2.48 9.66 -12.82
N VAL A 71 1.94 8.68 -12.10
CA VAL A 71 2.71 7.82 -11.20
C VAL A 71 3.52 6.85 -12.07
N ARG A 72 4.83 7.06 -12.12
CA ARG A 72 5.75 6.21 -12.88
C ARG A 72 6.15 5.00 -12.05
N TYR A 73 5.83 3.81 -12.54
CA TYR A 73 6.40 2.57 -12.03
C TYR A 73 7.66 2.21 -12.84
N ILE A 74 8.73 1.87 -12.13
CA ILE A 74 10.01 1.43 -12.69
C ILE A 74 10.37 0.15 -11.95
N GLU A 75 10.35 -0.99 -12.64
CA GLU A 75 10.47 -2.32 -12.04
C GLU A 75 11.79 -2.48 -11.28
N GLU A 76 12.88 -1.96 -11.85
CA GLU A 76 14.23 -2.04 -11.28
C GLU A 76 14.38 -1.25 -9.98
N LEU A 77 13.48 -0.30 -9.69
CA LEU A 77 13.49 0.52 -8.49
C LEU A 77 12.55 0.01 -7.40
N GLN A 78 11.79 -1.06 -7.64
CA GLN A 78 10.77 -1.53 -6.71
C GLN A 78 11.32 -1.73 -5.29
N LYS A 79 12.45 -2.44 -5.14
CA LYS A 79 13.05 -2.70 -3.83
C LYS A 79 13.45 -1.42 -3.09
N PHE A 80 14.03 -0.45 -3.79
CA PHE A 80 14.40 0.83 -3.19
C PHE A 80 13.17 1.60 -2.69
N VAL A 81 12.10 1.63 -3.50
CA VAL A 81 10.84 2.28 -3.14
C VAL A 81 10.16 1.56 -1.95
N GLU A 82 10.21 0.23 -1.90
CA GLU A 82 9.70 -0.56 -0.77
C GLU A 82 10.47 -0.25 0.53
N ASP A 83 11.80 -0.25 0.47
CA ASP A 83 12.67 0.05 1.62
C ASP A 83 12.49 1.50 2.12
N ASP A 84 12.38 2.47 1.20
CA ASP A 84 12.12 3.88 1.51
C ASP A 84 10.73 4.07 2.14
N ASN A 85 9.71 3.40 1.61
CA ASN A 85 8.36 3.43 2.16
C ASN A 85 8.29 2.79 3.55
N TYR A 86 8.98 1.68 3.77
CA TYR A 86 9.09 1.05 5.09
C TYR A 86 9.77 2.00 6.10
N THR A 87 10.88 2.61 5.70
CA THR A 87 11.59 3.58 6.52
C THR A 87 10.74 4.82 6.82
N LEU A 88 9.98 5.31 5.83
CA LEU A 88 9.04 6.40 6.01
C LEU A 88 7.92 6.02 6.99
N SER A 89 7.36 4.81 6.85
CA SER A 89 6.35 4.26 7.76
C SER A 89 6.81 4.33 9.21
N LEU A 90 8.04 3.91 9.51
CA LEU A 90 8.62 3.97 10.85
C LEU A 90 8.84 5.41 11.37
N LYS A 91 9.02 6.39 10.47
CA LYS A 91 9.20 7.80 10.84
C LYS A 91 7.87 8.47 11.16
N ILE A 92 6.82 8.17 10.37
CA ILE A 92 5.49 8.77 10.55
C ILE A 92 4.74 8.17 11.73
N GLU A 93 4.92 6.87 11.95
CA GLU A 93 4.39 6.12 13.09
C GLU A 93 5.54 5.39 13.77
N PRO A 94 6.37 6.11 14.54
CA PRO A 94 7.39 5.48 15.37
C PRO A 94 6.67 4.52 16.29
N GLY A 95 6.94 3.21 16.11
CA GLY A 95 6.38 2.20 16.98
C GLY A 95 6.59 2.65 18.41
N ASN A 96 5.51 2.72 19.19
CA ASN A 96 5.64 2.89 20.64
C ASN A 96 6.68 1.84 21.08
N SER A 97 7.73 2.33 21.72
CA SER A 97 8.98 1.61 21.92
C SER A 97 8.77 0.35 22.77
N SER A 98 8.40 -0.77 22.13
CA SER A 98 8.64 -2.11 22.66
C SER A 98 8.26 -3.16 21.61
N PRO A 99 9.17 -4.02 21.15
CA PRO A 99 8.77 -5.34 20.73
C PRO A 99 8.13 -5.97 21.97
N ARG A 100 6.81 -6.16 21.99
CA ARG A 100 6.20 -7.05 23.00
C ARG A 100 6.76 -8.43 22.73
N LEU A 101 7.80 -8.73 23.50
CA LEU A 101 8.53 -9.97 23.55
C LEU A 101 7.52 -11.12 23.62
N VAL A 102 7.63 -12.07 22.69
CA VAL A 102 7.31 -13.45 23.04
C VAL A 102 8.51 -13.95 23.85
N SER A 103 8.53 -13.60 25.14
CA SER A 103 9.33 -14.29 26.14
C SER A 103 8.62 -14.22 27.48
N SER A 104 8.28 -15.42 27.95
CA SER A 104 8.09 -15.85 29.34
C SER A 104 7.09 -15.08 30.22
N LYS A 105 5.96 -15.75 30.43
CA LYS A 105 5.14 -15.72 31.64
C LYS A 105 5.99 -16.00 32.90
N GLU A 106 5.46 -15.60 34.06
CA GLU A 106 5.78 -15.97 35.47
C GLU A 106 7.20 -15.60 36.00
N ASP A 107 7.39 -14.78 37.03
CA ASP A 107 6.93 -14.98 38.43
C ASP A 107 6.89 -13.66 39.25
N LEU A 108 6.12 -13.70 40.33
CA LEU A 108 5.69 -12.64 41.25
C LEU A 108 6.76 -12.28 42.30
N GLY A 109 6.85 -11.01 42.71
CA GLY A 109 7.72 -10.67 43.85
C GLY A 109 7.85 -9.19 44.27
N GLY A 110 6.76 -8.56 44.72
CA GLY A 110 6.78 -7.58 45.83
C GLY A 110 7.29 -6.13 45.60
N PRO A 111 6.95 -5.18 46.51
CA PRO A 111 6.54 -3.82 46.15
C PRO A 111 7.44 -2.70 46.73
N SER A 112 7.09 -1.44 46.39
CA SER A 112 7.43 -0.11 46.99
C SER A 112 8.18 0.81 46.00
N GLU A 113 7.96 2.13 45.84
CA GLU A 113 6.96 3.09 46.31
C GLU A 113 6.75 4.15 45.21
N GLU A 114 5.53 4.68 45.17
CA GLU A 114 5.13 6.07 44.87
C GLU A 114 6.01 6.94 43.94
N SER A 115 5.46 7.30 42.79
CA SER A 115 5.57 8.69 42.31
C SER A 115 4.32 9.09 41.53
N VAL A 116 3.71 10.14 42.08
CA VAL A 116 2.51 10.85 41.67
C VAL A 116 2.53 11.23 40.19
N SER A 117 1.50 10.83 39.43
CA SER A 117 0.96 11.70 38.38
C SER A 117 -0.51 11.44 38.15
N VAL A 118 -1.25 12.53 38.27
CA VAL A 118 -2.70 12.64 38.32
C VAL A 118 -3.35 12.11 37.04
N ARG A 119 -4.44 11.38 37.25
CA ARG A 119 -5.32 10.78 36.23
C ARG A 119 -5.85 11.85 35.26
N TYR A 120 -5.44 11.82 34.00
CA TYR A 120 -6.17 12.49 32.92
C TYR A 120 -7.21 11.53 32.34
N ASN A 121 -8.37 11.47 32.98
CA ASN A 121 -9.59 10.98 32.34
C ASN A 121 -10.56 12.15 32.22
N ARG A 122 -10.69 12.71 31.01
CA ARG A 122 -11.98 12.98 30.34
C ARG A 122 -11.76 13.63 28.97
N ARG A 123 -12.16 12.87 27.95
CA ARG A 123 -12.57 13.28 26.59
C ARG A 123 -13.47 14.53 26.63
N PRO A 124 -13.25 15.55 25.79
CA PRO A 124 -14.27 16.54 25.48
C PRO A 124 -14.91 16.29 24.10
N THR A 125 -16.22 16.13 24.11
CA THR A 125 -17.13 16.18 22.95
C THR A 125 -17.51 17.64 22.71
N CYS A 126 -17.61 18.08 21.44
CA CYS A 126 -18.06 19.42 20.99
C CYS A 126 -19.59 19.64 21.22
N PRO A 127 -20.19 20.78 20.79
CA PRO A 127 -20.04 22.19 21.20
C PRO A 127 -21.40 22.82 21.62
N ASP A 128 -21.42 24.02 22.24
CA ASP A 128 -22.39 25.09 21.91
C ASP A 128 -22.22 26.43 22.64
N THR A 129 -22.09 27.49 21.82
CA THR A 129 -22.76 28.80 21.89
C THR A 129 -22.56 29.77 23.09
N SER A 130 -21.77 30.82 22.81
CA SER A 130 -22.05 32.27 22.97
C SER A 130 -21.15 33.15 23.86
N VAL A 131 -20.84 34.33 23.29
CA VAL A 131 -20.48 35.64 23.88
C VAL A 131 -18.98 36.04 23.97
N VAL A 132 -18.56 36.78 22.92
CA VAL A 132 -17.79 38.05 22.92
C VAL A 132 -16.24 38.04 22.99
N ALA A 133 -15.69 38.46 21.84
CA ALA A 133 -14.57 39.38 21.59
C ALA A 133 -13.28 39.31 22.44
N HIS A 134 -12.19 38.87 21.80
CA HIS A 134 -11.00 39.70 21.53
C HIS A 134 -10.07 38.93 20.57
N LEU A 135 -9.86 39.44 19.35
CA LEU A 135 -8.88 38.95 18.39
C LEU A 135 -7.49 39.54 18.70
N PRO A 136 -6.43 38.72 18.80
CA PRO A 136 -5.06 39.17 18.59
C PRO A 136 -4.59 38.81 17.17
N THR A 137 -4.14 39.84 16.46
CA THR A 137 -3.58 39.87 15.11
C THR A 137 -2.42 38.89 14.90
N PRO A 138 -2.31 38.20 13.74
CA PRO A 138 -1.15 37.37 13.44
C PRO A 138 0.11 38.22 13.17
N PRO A 139 1.32 37.75 13.55
CA PRO A 139 2.56 38.47 13.27
C PRO A 139 2.89 38.46 11.76
N PRO A 140 3.52 39.52 11.22
CA PRO A 140 3.75 39.65 9.80
C PRO A 140 4.81 38.67 9.25
N ALA A 141 4.58 38.19 8.03
CA ALA A 141 5.50 37.35 7.27
C ALA A 141 6.83 38.09 7.01
N ARG A 142 7.93 37.61 7.61
CA ARG A 142 9.25 38.17 7.40
C ARG A 142 10.04 37.30 6.42
N HIS A 143 10.00 37.73 5.16
CA HIS A 143 10.88 37.27 4.09
C HIS A 143 12.25 37.95 4.24
N ARG A 144 13.35 37.20 4.44
CA ARG A 144 14.71 37.76 4.26
C ARG A 144 15.72 36.74 3.76
N LYS A 145 15.81 36.71 2.42
CA LYS A 145 16.95 36.51 1.50
C LYS A 145 18.21 35.73 1.97
N SER A 146 18.54 34.76 1.11
CA SER A 146 19.78 34.01 0.88
C SER A 146 21.10 34.77 1.07
N HIS A 147 22.08 34.09 1.70
CA HIS A 147 23.50 34.42 1.60
C HIS A 147 24.25 33.29 0.88
N SER A 148 24.75 33.61 -0.32
CA SER A 148 25.71 32.82 -1.10
C SER A 148 27.10 32.98 -0.49
N LEU A 149 27.85 31.89 -0.29
CA LEU A 149 29.29 31.94 -0.03
C LEU A 149 30.01 31.52 -1.32
N GLY A 150 30.63 32.51 -1.95
CA GLY A 150 31.57 32.31 -3.06
C GLY A 150 32.96 31.91 -2.57
N ASN A 151 33.68 31.29 -3.49
CA ASN A 151 34.97 30.62 -3.34
C ASN A 151 36.12 31.51 -2.83
N LYS A 152 37.13 30.83 -2.26
CA LYS A 152 38.55 31.17 -2.44
C LYS A 152 39.29 29.92 -2.91
#